data_AF-A0A2P5XGK5-F1
#
_entry.id   AF-A0A2P5XGK5-F1
#
_cell.length_a   1.000
_cell.length_b   1.000
_cell.length_c   1.000
_cell.angle_alpha   90.00
_cell.angle_beta   90.00
_cell.angle_gamma   90.00
#
_symmetry.space_group_name_H-M   'P 1'
#
loop_
_entity.id
_entity.type
_entity.pdbx_description
1 polymer ?
#
loop_
_entity_poly.entity_id
_entity_poly.type
_entity_poly.pdbx_seq_one_letter_code
_entity_poly.pdbx_strand_id
1 'polypeptide(L)'
;MFIHRLLFASIFIVCCLTTLTNGATLPNDEEALRSIGKTLGKTDWNFDINPCDQGDTWLNQSTRYYDNNVTCDCSFNNNTTCHVIHM
;
A
#
# COMPACT_ATOMS: atom_id res chain seq x y z
N MET A 1 -31.26 -35.17 15.29
CA MET A 1 -30.53 -35.36 14.01
C MET A 1 -30.56 -34.12 13.11
N PHE A 2 -31.69 -33.41 12.97
CA PHE A 2 -31.81 -32.18 12.17
C PHE A 2 -31.01 -30.99 12.72
N ILE A 3 -31.08 -30.75 14.04
CA ILE A 3 -30.38 -29.64 14.71
C ILE A 3 -28.86 -29.75 14.57
N HIS A 4 -28.30 -30.96 14.66
CA HIS A 4 -26.87 -31.19 14.46
C HIS A 4 -26.42 -30.81 13.05
N ARG A 5 -27.23 -31.11 12.02
CA ARG A 5 -26.93 -30.75 10.62
C ARG A 5 -26.93 -29.23 10.42
N LEU A 6 -27.84 -28.51 11.08
CA LEU A 6 -27.88 -27.04 11.06
C LEU A 6 -26.66 -26.43 11.75
N LEU A 7 -26.22 -26.98 12.88
CA LEU A 7 -25.02 -26.52 13.59
C LEU A 7 -23.74 -26.74 12.77
N PHE A 8 -23.59 -27.91 12.16
CA PHE A 8 -22.44 -28.18 11.27
C PHE A 8 -22.43 -27.26 10.05
N ALA A 9 -23.58 -27.02 9.42
CA ALA A 9 -23.69 -26.10 8.30
C ALA A 9 -23.32 -24.65 8.71
N SER A 10 -23.79 -24.19 9.87
CA SER A 10 -23.48 -22.86 10.40
C SER A 10 -21.97 -22.68 10.67
N ILE A 11 -21.33 -23.66 11.30
CA ILE A 11 -19.87 -23.63 11.56
C ILE A 11 -19.07 -23.60 10.27
N PHE A 12 -19.48 -24.38 9.28
CA PHE A 12 -18.80 -24.43 7.98
C PHE A 12 -18.91 -23.08 7.24
N ILE A 13 -20.10 -22.46 7.26
CA ILE A 13 -20.33 -21.14 6.65
C ILE A 13 -19.49 -20.06 7.33
N VAL A 14 -19.43 -20.03 8.67
CA VAL A 14 -18.63 -19.05 9.42
C VAL A 14 -17.14 -19.22 9.11
N CYS A 15 -16.65 -20.46 9.06
CA CYS A 15 -15.25 -20.73 8.74
C CYS A 15 -14.89 -20.27 7.32
N CYS A 16 -15.74 -20.57 6.33
CA CYS A 16 -15.54 -20.09 4.96
C CYS A 16 -15.54 -18.56 4.87
N LEU A 17 -16.41 -17.85 5.61
CA LEU A 17 -16.42 -16.39 5.58
C LEU A 17 -15.12 -15.77 6.14
N THR A 18 -14.45 -16.43 7.09
CA THR A 18 -13.17 -15.94 7.65
C THR A 18 -11.98 -16.10 6.71
N THR A 19 -12.03 -16.99 5.70
CA THR A 19 -10.92 -17.16 4.75
C THR A 19 -10.99 -16.22 3.55
N LEU A 20 -12.13 -15.56 3.32
CA LEU A 20 -12.29 -14.58 2.23
C LEU A 20 -11.76 -13.18 2.58
N THR A 21 -11.29 -12.94 3.81
CA THR A 21 -10.85 -11.59 4.23
C THR A 21 -9.38 -11.29 3.92
N ASN A 22 -8.64 -12.23 3.32
CA ASN A 22 -7.32 -11.93 2.76
C ASN A 22 -7.49 -11.22 1.42
N GLY A 23 -7.92 -9.96 1.50
CA GLY A 23 -7.87 -9.03 0.37
C GLY A 23 -6.46 -9.01 -0.22
N ALA A 24 -6.39 -8.89 -1.55
CA ALA A 24 -5.14 -8.83 -2.29
C ALA A 24 -4.12 -7.98 -1.53
N THR A 25 -3.06 -8.62 -1.04
CA THR A 25 -1.93 -7.89 -0.47
C THR A 25 -1.35 -7.07 -1.61
N LEU A 26 -1.62 -5.76 -1.58
CA LEU A 26 -0.94 -4.81 -2.43
C LEU A 26 0.57 -5.07 -2.27
N PRO A 27 1.37 -5.06 -3.36
CA PRO A 27 2.81 -5.10 -3.22
C PRO A 27 3.21 -4.09 -2.15
N ASN A 28 4.12 -4.47 -1.26
CA ASN A 28 4.59 -3.56 -0.21
C ASN A 28 4.98 -2.25 -0.91
N ASP A 29 4.37 -1.11 -0.55
CA ASP A 29 4.45 0.13 -1.34
C ASP A 29 5.91 0.53 -1.66
N GLU A 30 6.84 0.17 -0.78
CA GLU A 30 8.29 0.31 -0.96
C GLU A 30 8.85 -0.45 -2.18
N GLU A 31 8.43 -1.70 -2.42
CA GLU A 31 8.90 -2.50 -3.56
C GLU A 31 8.41 -1.91 -4.89
N ALA A 32 7.17 -1.42 -4.91
CA ALA A 32 6.62 -0.72 -6.06
C ALA A 32 7.43 0.55 -6.37
N LEU A 33 7.71 1.36 -5.35
CA LEU A 33 8.53 2.56 -5.48
C LEU A 33 9.97 2.24 -5.92
N ARG A 34 10.60 1.17 -5.40
CA ARG A 34 11.94 0.74 -5.87
C ARG A 34 11.95 0.36 -7.33
N SER A 35 10.91 -0.34 -7.79
CA SER A 35 10.78 -0.73 -9.20
C SER A 35 10.67 0.48 -10.11
N ILE A 36 9.78 1.42 -9.75
CA ILE A 36 9.56 2.67 -10.50
C ILE A 36 10.82 3.52 -10.51
N GLY A 37 11.48 3.69 -9.37
CA GLY A 37 12.74 4.43 -9.27
C GLY A 37 13.82 3.86 -10.18
N LYS A 38 13.95 2.52 -10.26
CA LYS A 38 14.86 1.87 -11.21
C LYS A 38 14.49 2.16 -12.66
N THR A 39 13.21 2.09 -13.00
CA THR A 39 12.73 2.39 -14.37
C THR A 39 12.99 3.84 -14.76
N LEU A 40 12.84 4.79 -13.83
CA LEU A 40 13.07 6.21 -14.05
C LEU A 40 14.55 6.63 -13.90
N GLY A 41 15.44 5.71 -13.52
CA GLY A 41 16.86 6.02 -13.26
C GLY A 41 17.09 6.88 -12.02
N LYS A 42 16.17 6.83 -11.04
CA LYS A 42 16.26 7.53 -9.76
C LYS A 42 17.21 6.77 -8.82
N THR A 43 18.46 7.19 -8.84
CA THR A 43 19.51 6.65 -7.95
C THR A 43 19.64 7.43 -6.65
N ASP A 44 19.01 8.60 -6.56
CA ASP A 44 19.07 9.50 -5.43
C ASP A 44 18.02 9.20 -4.36
N TRP A 45 16.97 8.43 -4.65
CA TRP A 45 15.93 8.08 -3.67
C TRP A 45 16.47 7.28 -2.47
N ASN A 46 16.18 7.78 -1.26
CA ASN A 46 16.49 7.11 -0.01
C ASN A 46 15.25 6.40 0.53
N PHE A 47 15.20 5.08 0.34
CA PHE A 47 14.12 4.21 0.78
C PHE A 47 14.09 3.95 2.30
N ASP A 48 15.14 4.37 3.03
CA ASP A 48 15.16 4.31 4.50
C ASP A 48 14.39 5.50 5.12
N ILE A 49 13.98 6.47 4.31
CA ILE A 49 13.17 7.62 4.71
C ILE A 49 11.76 7.44 4.14
N ASN A 50 10.76 7.64 4.97
CA ASN A 50 9.37 7.63 4.57
C ASN A 50 9.14 8.67 3.45
N PRO A 51 8.60 8.29 2.28
CA PRO A 51 8.38 9.20 1.16
C PRO A 51 7.40 10.34 1.46
N CYS A 52 6.54 10.18 2.47
CA CYS A 52 5.60 11.24 2.90
C CYS A 52 6.16 12.16 3.98
N ASP A 53 7.29 11.80 4.59
CA ASP A 53 8.03 12.71 5.45
C ASP A 53 8.87 13.56 4.50
N GLN A 54 8.54 14.85 4.35
CA GLN A 54 9.06 15.82 3.37
C GLN A 54 10.60 15.93 3.30
N GLY A 55 11.28 14.88 2.86
CA GLY A 55 12.72 14.83 2.68
C GLY A 55 13.08 15.27 1.28
N ASP A 56 14.14 16.09 1.18
CA ASP A 56 14.67 16.62 -0.09
C ASP A 56 14.93 15.53 -1.14
N THR A 57 15.17 14.30 -0.68
CA THR A 57 15.45 13.13 -1.50
C THR A 57 14.29 12.69 -2.42
N TRP A 58 13.04 12.89 -2.00
CA TRP A 58 11.85 12.47 -2.75
C TRP A 58 11.26 13.61 -3.61
N LEU A 59 11.70 14.85 -3.36
CA LEU A 59 11.18 16.09 -3.95
C LEU A 59 12.20 16.82 -4.85
N ASN A 60 13.28 16.13 -5.24
CA ASN A 60 14.37 16.72 -6.03
C ASN A 60 13.89 17.19 -7.43
N GLN A 61 14.73 17.89 -8.18
CA GLN A 61 14.40 18.60 -9.43
C GLN A 61 13.69 17.70 -10.47
N SER A 62 12.48 18.11 -10.90
CA SER A 62 11.79 17.57 -12.07
C SER A 62 12.66 17.70 -13.32
N THR A 63 12.56 16.73 -14.24
CA THR A 63 13.20 16.82 -15.56
C THR A 63 12.16 17.14 -16.62
N ARG A 64 12.58 17.33 -17.88
CA ARG A 64 11.64 17.48 -19.00
C ARG A 64 10.77 16.24 -19.24
N TYR A 65 11.17 15.09 -18.73
CA TYR A 65 10.56 13.79 -19.04
C TYR A 65 9.68 13.25 -17.92
N TYR A 66 9.88 13.72 -16.69
CA TYR A 66 9.09 13.30 -15.54
C TYR A 66 9.14 14.38 -14.45
N ASP A 67 8.02 14.52 -13.74
CA ASP A 67 8.01 15.22 -12.47
C ASP A 67 8.57 14.31 -11.38
N ASN A 68 9.29 14.91 -10.44
CA ASN A 68 9.90 14.17 -9.34
C ASN A 68 9.27 14.63 -8.03
N ASN A 69 7.97 14.42 -7.94
CA ASN A 69 7.17 14.86 -6.81
C ASN A 69 6.26 13.74 -6.33
N VAL A 70 6.56 13.19 -5.17
CA VAL A 70 5.66 12.27 -4.50
C VAL A 70 4.57 13.05 -3.79
N THR A 71 3.31 12.74 -4.12
CA THR A 71 2.15 13.33 -3.46
C THR A 71 1.55 12.32 -2.49
N CYS A 72 1.35 12.75 -1.25
CA CYS A 72 0.77 11.92 -0.20
C CYS A 72 -0.61 12.41 0.24
N ASP A 73 -1.50 11.46 0.50
CA ASP A 73 -2.75 11.66 1.20
C ASP A 73 -2.63 11.13 2.63
N CYS A 74 -2.71 12.06 3.59
CA CYS A 74 -2.68 11.77 5.02
C CYS A 74 -4.07 11.90 5.65
N SER A 75 -5.17 11.73 4.91
CA SER A 75 -6.52 11.76 5.47
C SER A 75 -6.93 10.43 6.12
N PHE A 76 -6.17 9.36 5.90
CA PHE A 76 -6.50 8.04 6.40
C PHE A 76 -6.33 7.92 7.92
N ASN A 77 -7.23 7.15 8.54
CA ASN A 77 -7.22 6.83 9.97
C ASN A 77 -7.01 8.05 10.90
N ASN A 78 -7.88 9.07 10.80
CA ASN A 78 -7.79 10.32 11.58
C ASN A 78 -6.44 11.04 11.40
N ASN A 79 -5.91 11.04 10.18
CA ASN A 79 -4.67 11.68 9.81
C ASN A 79 -3.40 11.12 10.48
N THR A 80 -3.44 9.85 10.86
CA THR A 80 -2.28 9.17 11.48
C THR A 80 -1.50 8.31 10.49
N THR A 81 -2.05 8.07 9.30
CA THR A 81 -1.42 7.25 8.26
C THR A 81 -1.45 8.02 6.94
N CYS A 82 -0.29 8.10 6.30
CA CYS A 82 -0.11 8.74 5.00
C CYS A 82 0.10 7.67 3.93
N HIS A 83 -0.53 7.86 2.78
CA HIS A 83 -0.36 7.00 1.61
C HIS A 83 0.13 7.83 0.43
N VAL A 84 1.07 7.28 -0.35
CA VAL A 84 1.45 7.86 -1.63
C VAL A 84 0.30 7.66 -2.61
N ILE A 85 -0.22 8.74 -3.18
CA ILE A 85 -1.33 8.71 -4.14
C ILE A 85 -0.91 9.08 -5.56
N HIS A 86 0.15 9.88 -5.72
CA HIS A 86 0.72 10.26 -7.01
C HIS A 86 2.23 10.40 -6.94
N MET A 87 2.88 10.29 -8.10
CA MET A 87 4.31 10.43 -8.33
C MET A 87 4.54 11.00 -9.73
#